data_AF-A0A3D1JAM3-F1
#
_entry.id   AF-A0A3D1JAM3-F1
#
_cell.length_a   1.000
_cell.length_b   1.000
_cell.length_c   1.000
_cell.angle_alpha   90.00
_cell.angle_beta   90.00
_cell.angle_gamma   90.00
#
_symmetry.space_group_name_H-M   'P 1'
#
loop_
_entity.id
_entity.type
_entity.pdbx_description
1 polymer ?
#
loop_
_entity_poly.entity_id
_entity_poly.type
_entity_poly.pdbx_seq_one_letter_code
_entity_poly.pdbx_strand_id
1 'polypeptide(L)'
;MAEIELYIAEDPLCLEKVTLHFMGSEVSRAPQKIFEKADARMHESVDQLCTVLIEEAITQLEAIGEESDYLDLIYLSIKDVYQTRSGKQLIQYPFPNMEAALRPIMMEAAEPIAEKFYEELTNQLEELTDDELFSTYYLDDQQVVIQLTAPIDYEEILAIDTLIRNYHDTLQIVYEKIYPYIV
;
A
#
# COMPACT_ATOMS: atom_id res chain seq x y z
N MET A 1 -6.75 9.11 -6.30
CA MET A 1 -6.88 7.96 -5.39
C MET A 1 -7.66 6.85 -6.07
N ALA A 2 -7.06 5.67 -6.21
CA ALA A 2 -7.71 4.50 -6.81
C ALA A 2 -8.70 3.83 -5.84
N GLU A 3 -9.75 3.22 -6.39
CA GLU A 3 -10.76 2.52 -5.59
C GLU A 3 -11.30 1.30 -6.34
N ILE A 4 -11.37 0.16 -5.65
CA ILE A 4 -12.08 -1.03 -6.10
C ILE A 4 -13.44 -1.12 -5.39
N GLU A 5 -14.49 -1.17 -6.20
CA GLU A 5 -15.86 -1.38 -5.76
C GLU A 5 -16.28 -2.83 -6.00
N LEU A 6 -16.71 -3.50 -4.93
CA LEU A 6 -17.30 -4.84 -4.95
C LEU A 6 -18.82 -4.72 -4.91
N TYR A 7 -19.49 -5.32 -5.89
CA TYR A 7 -20.95 -5.38 -5.97
C TYR A 7 -21.38 -6.81 -5.60
N ILE A 8 -21.65 -7.01 -4.32
CA ILE A 8 -21.96 -8.32 -3.73
C ILE A 8 -23.41 -8.30 -3.25
N ALA A 9 -24.31 -8.99 -3.95
CA ALA A 9 -25.71 -9.12 -3.53
C ALA A 9 -25.88 -10.26 -2.51
N GLU A 10 -26.91 -10.16 -1.67
CA GLU A 10 -27.34 -11.21 -0.75
C GLU A 10 -28.66 -11.83 -1.26
N ASP A 11 -28.87 -13.12 -1.01
CA ASP A 11 -30.11 -13.86 -1.30
C ASP A 11 -30.62 -13.81 -2.77
N PRO A 12 -29.94 -14.49 -3.72
CA PRO A 12 -28.80 -15.37 -3.51
C PRO A 12 -27.49 -14.59 -3.41
N LEU A 13 -26.53 -15.14 -2.64
CA LEU A 13 -25.19 -14.56 -2.55
C LEU A 13 -24.52 -14.57 -3.92
N CYS A 14 -24.26 -13.38 -4.47
CA CYS A 14 -23.76 -13.22 -5.83
C CYS A 14 -22.68 -12.15 -5.88
N LEU A 15 -21.54 -12.48 -6.49
CA LEU A 15 -20.60 -11.47 -6.96
C LEU A 15 -21.06 -11.00 -8.34
N GLU A 16 -21.71 -9.85 -8.39
CA GLU A 16 -22.30 -9.32 -9.62
C GLU A 16 -21.22 -8.67 -10.49
N LYS A 17 -20.42 -7.79 -9.87
CA LYS A 17 -19.44 -6.94 -10.54
C LYS A 17 -18.30 -6.56 -9.58
N VAL A 18 -17.11 -6.37 -10.15
CA VAL A 18 -15.96 -5.71 -9.53
C VAL A 18 -15.57 -4.56 -10.46
N THR A 19 -15.38 -3.36 -9.91
CA THR A 19 -15.06 -2.16 -10.69
C THR A 19 -13.85 -1.46 -10.08
N LEU A 20 -12.85 -1.13 -10.91
CA LEU A 20 -11.75 -0.25 -10.54
C LEU A 20 -12.02 1.15 -11.10
N HIS A 21 -11.97 2.14 -10.21
CA HIS A 21 -11.93 3.56 -10.54
C HIS A 21 -10.49 4.04 -10.42
N PHE A 22 -9.91 4.47 -11.53
CA PHE A 22 -8.53 4.91 -11.57
C PHE A 22 -8.31 5.94 -12.68
N MET A 23 -7.63 7.06 -12.37
CA MET A 23 -7.33 8.15 -13.32
C MET A 23 -8.53 8.67 -14.13
N GLY A 24 -9.71 8.75 -13.51
CA GLY A 24 -10.94 9.17 -14.19
C GLY A 24 -11.52 8.13 -15.17
N SER A 25 -10.93 6.94 -15.24
CA SER A 25 -11.43 5.78 -15.99
C SER A 25 -12.12 4.78 -15.06
N GLU A 26 -13.13 4.10 -15.59
CA GLU A 26 -13.83 3.00 -14.92
C GLU A 26 -13.65 1.70 -15.71
N VAL A 27 -13.08 0.68 -15.07
CA VAL A 27 -12.92 -0.65 -15.67
C VAL A 27 -13.64 -1.67 -14.81
N SER A 28 -14.53 -2.46 -15.44
CA SER A 28 -15.39 -3.41 -14.73
C SER A 28 -15.23 -4.85 -15.20
N ARG A 29 -15.40 -5.80 -14.28
CA ARG A 29 -15.59 -7.22 -14.56
C ARG A 29 -16.90 -7.68 -13.93
N ALA A 30 -17.80 -8.26 -14.73
CA ALA A 30 -19.14 -8.66 -14.29
C ALA A 30 -19.31 -10.20 -14.34
N PRO A 31 -18.73 -10.95 -13.38
CA PRO A 31 -18.74 -12.41 -13.42
C PRO A 31 -20.12 -13.02 -13.20
N GLN A 32 -21.05 -12.32 -12.53
CA GLN A 32 -22.39 -12.82 -12.14
C GLN A 32 -22.34 -14.20 -11.48
N LYS A 33 -21.39 -14.38 -10.55
CA LYS A 33 -21.08 -15.69 -9.98
C LYS A 33 -21.78 -15.86 -8.64
N ILE A 34 -22.60 -16.91 -8.54
CA ILE A 34 -23.35 -17.26 -7.33
C ILE A 34 -22.51 -18.14 -6.42
N PHE A 35 -22.58 -17.89 -5.12
CA PHE A 35 -21.89 -18.65 -4.08
C PHE A 35 -22.89 -19.14 -3.04
N GLU A 36 -22.58 -20.27 -2.39
CA GLU A 36 -23.39 -20.77 -1.26
C GLU A 36 -23.15 -19.95 0.01
N LYS A 37 -21.93 -19.40 0.17
CA LYS A 37 -21.49 -18.62 1.34
C LYS A 37 -20.22 -17.82 0.99
N ALA A 38 -19.96 -16.77 1.79
CA ALA A 38 -18.71 -16.02 1.72
C ALA A 38 -17.58 -16.82 2.38
N ASP A 39 -16.90 -17.65 1.57
CA ASP A 39 -15.77 -18.47 2.00
C ASP A 39 -14.54 -18.25 1.11
N ALA A 40 -13.52 -19.08 1.31
CA ALA A 40 -12.25 -19.02 0.57
C ALA A 40 -12.43 -19.03 -0.96
N ARG A 41 -13.46 -19.71 -1.49
CA ARG A 41 -13.69 -19.75 -2.95
C ARG A 41 -14.23 -18.43 -3.47
N MET A 42 -15.11 -17.79 -2.71
CA MET A 42 -15.59 -16.45 -3.05
C MET A 42 -14.46 -15.43 -2.92
N HIS A 43 -13.67 -15.53 -1.85
CA HIS A 43 -12.50 -14.68 -1.63
C HIS A 43 -11.48 -14.80 -2.77
N GLU A 44 -11.08 -16.01 -3.14
CA GLU A 44 -10.18 -16.25 -4.29
C GLU A 44 -10.76 -15.67 -5.60
N SER A 45 -12.07 -15.80 -5.81
CA SER A 45 -12.71 -15.25 -7.01
C SER A 45 -12.69 -13.72 -7.03
N VAL A 46 -12.81 -13.05 -5.88
CA VAL A 46 -12.70 -11.59 -5.77
C VAL A 46 -11.24 -11.17 -5.96
N ASP A 47 -10.32 -11.85 -5.28
CA ASP A 47 -8.87 -11.60 -5.35
C ASP A 47 -8.36 -11.63 -6.81
N GLN A 48 -8.72 -12.68 -7.56
CA GLN A 48 -8.35 -12.83 -8.97
C GLN A 48 -8.91 -11.70 -9.84
N LEU A 49 -10.15 -11.27 -9.62
CA LEU A 49 -10.75 -10.19 -10.40
C LEU A 49 -10.11 -8.84 -10.08
N CYS A 50 -9.77 -8.60 -8.82
CA CYS A 50 -9.03 -7.41 -8.42
C CYS A 50 -7.64 -7.42 -9.05
N THR A 51 -6.93 -8.56 -8.98
CA THR A 51 -5.61 -8.76 -9.59
C THR A 51 -5.60 -8.37 -11.07
N VAL A 52 -6.54 -8.90 -11.85
CA VAL A 52 -6.65 -8.58 -13.29
C VAL A 52 -6.85 -7.08 -13.54
N LEU A 53 -7.69 -6.41 -12.72
CA LEU A 53 -7.91 -4.97 -12.86
C LEU A 53 -6.66 -4.16 -12.52
N ILE A 54 -5.89 -4.59 -11.52
CA ILE A 54 -4.62 -3.95 -11.14
C ILE A 54 -3.56 -4.14 -12.23
N GLU A 55 -3.38 -5.35 -12.74
CA GLU A 55 -2.42 -5.61 -13.82
C GLU A 55 -2.73 -4.77 -15.07
N GLU A 56 -4.01 -4.60 -15.40
CA GLU A 56 -4.45 -3.73 -16.50
C GLU A 56 -4.20 -2.24 -16.22
N ALA A 57 -4.37 -1.78 -14.99
CA ALA A 57 -4.07 -0.42 -14.60
C ALA A 57 -2.56 -0.14 -14.66
N ILE A 58 -1.74 -1.05 -14.16
CA ILE A 58 -0.27 -0.97 -14.25
C ILE A 58 0.17 -0.91 -15.71
N THR A 59 -0.33 -1.81 -16.56
CA THR A 59 -0.02 -1.81 -18.00
C THR A 59 -0.40 -0.47 -18.68
N GLN A 60 -1.50 0.15 -18.25
CA GLN A 60 -1.90 1.45 -18.78
C GLN A 60 -0.94 2.56 -18.35
N LEU A 61 -0.53 2.58 -17.08
CA LEU A 61 0.45 3.54 -16.55
C LEU A 61 1.80 3.44 -17.27
N GLU A 62 2.30 2.22 -17.44
CA GLU A 62 3.55 1.95 -18.17
C GLU A 62 3.46 2.44 -19.62
N ALA A 63 2.30 2.29 -20.27
CA ALA A 63 2.11 2.71 -21.65
C ALA A 63 2.08 4.24 -21.82
N ILE A 64 1.63 4.99 -20.81
CA ILE A 64 1.56 6.45 -20.84
C ILE A 64 2.76 7.14 -20.15
N GLY A 65 3.56 6.38 -19.41
CA GLY A 65 4.75 6.87 -18.69
C GLY A 65 4.42 7.71 -17.45
N GLU A 66 3.25 7.49 -16.82
CA GLU A 66 2.79 8.23 -15.64
C GLU A 66 3.08 7.46 -14.34
N GLU A 67 4.37 7.18 -14.08
CA GLU A 67 4.82 6.45 -12.88
C GLU A 67 4.46 7.17 -11.57
N SER A 68 4.23 8.49 -11.60
CA SER A 68 3.75 9.25 -10.45
C SER A 68 2.40 8.76 -9.91
N ASP A 69 1.58 8.12 -10.74
CA ASP A 69 0.27 7.62 -10.35
C ASP A 69 0.32 6.20 -9.74
N TYR A 70 1.51 5.60 -9.62
CA TYR A 70 1.68 4.35 -8.86
C TYR A 70 1.26 4.51 -7.40
N LEU A 71 1.50 5.67 -6.78
CA LEU A 71 1.06 5.91 -5.41
C LEU A 71 -0.45 5.77 -5.27
N ASP A 72 -1.22 6.26 -6.24
CA ASP A 72 -2.68 6.16 -6.21
C ASP A 72 -3.17 4.71 -6.27
N LEU A 73 -2.46 3.81 -6.97
CA LEU A 73 -2.72 2.36 -6.97
C LEU A 73 -2.23 1.68 -5.69
N ILE A 74 -1.04 2.02 -5.19
CA ILE A 74 -0.47 1.44 -3.98
C ILE A 74 -1.39 1.69 -2.77
N TYR A 75 -1.98 2.89 -2.69
CA TYR A 75 -2.94 3.28 -1.66
C TYR A 75 -4.41 3.04 -2.05
N LEU A 76 -4.68 2.12 -2.98
CA LEU A 76 -6.06 1.83 -3.37
C LEU A 76 -6.90 1.37 -2.17
N SER A 77 -8.18 1.73 -2.21
CA SER A 77 -9.15 1.26 -1.22
C SER A 77 -10.10 0.25 -1.84
N ILE A 78 -10.59 -0.71 -1.05
CA ILE A 78 -11.59 -1.69 -1.47
C ILE A 78 -12.85 -1.46 -0.64
N LYS A 79 -14.00 -1.34 -1.31
CA LYS A 79 -15.28 -1.19 -0.63
C LYS A 79 -16.34 -2.13 -1.16
N ASP A 80 -17.22 -2.60 -0.27
CA ASP A 80 -18.47 -3.24 -0.64
C ASP A 80 -19.56 -2.18 -0.82
N VAL A 81 -20.03 -2.02 -2.05
CA VAL A 81 -21.01 -0.99 -2.43
C VAL A 81 -22.34 -1.22 -1.73
N TYR A 82 -22.75 -2.48 -1.58
CA TYR A 82 -24.04 -2.84 -0.97
C TYR A 82 -23.94 -2.99 0.54
N GLN A 83 -22.73 -2.88 1.12
CA GLN A 83 -22.46 -2.96 2.56
C GLN A 83 -23.04 -4.21 3.23
N THR A 84 -23.05 -5.31 2.49
CA THR A 84 -23.58 -6.61 2.86
C THR A 84 -22.75 -7.27 3.96
N ARG A 85 -23.32 -8.30 4.58
CA ARG A 85 -22.59 -9.07 5.58
C ARG A 85 -21.43 -9.83 4.92
N SER A 86 -21.70 -10.45 3.77
CA SER A 86 -20.74 -11.23 3.01
C SER A 86 -19.59 -10.36 2.49
N GLY A 87 -19.87 -9.18 1.93
CA GLY A 87 -18.82 -8.26 1.48
C GLY A 87 -17.98 -7.70 2.62
N LYS A 88 -18.59 -7.33 3.75
CA LYS A 88 -17.84 -6.94 4.97
C LYS A 88 -16.95 -8.06 5.49
N GLN A 89 -17.42 -9.30 5.46
CA GLN A 89 -16.62 -10.45 5.87
C GLN A 89 -15.43 -10.68 4.93
N LEU A 90 -15.60 -10.48 3.62
CA LEU A 90 -14.53 -10.66 2.65
C LEU A 90 -13.41 -9.65 2.82
N ILE A 91 -13.76 -8.36 2.96
CA ILE A 91 -12.78 -7.26 3.03
C ILE A 91 -11.96 -7.29 4.35
N GLN A 92 -12.39 -8.07 5.35
CA GLN A 92 -11.60 -8.28 6.58
C GLN A 92 -10.33 -9.12 6.36
N TYR A 93 -10.24 -9.84 5.25
CA TYR A 93 -9.08 -10.66 4.91
C TYR A 93 -8.28 -10.02 3.78
N PRO A 94 -6.94 -10.16 3.79
CA PRO A 94 -6.10 -9.62 2.73
C PRO A 94 -6.30 -10.38 1.42
N PHE A 95 -6.13 -9.69 0.29
CA PHE A 95 -6.19 -10.24 -1.07
C PHE A 95 -4.77 -10.53 -1.60
N PRO A 96 -4.18 -11.71 -1.33
CA PRO A 96 -2.75 -11.95 -1.55
C PRO A 96 -2.31 -11.87 -3.02
N ASN A 97 -3.16 -12.24 -3.98
CA ASN A 97 -2.78 -12.15 -5.39
C ASN A 97 -2.75 -10.70 -5.87
N MET A 98 -3.75 -9.91 -5.45
CA MET A 98 -3.79 -8.47 -5.72
C MET A 98 -2.56 -7.77 -5.10
N GLU A 99 -2.23 -8.11 -3.85
CA GLU A 99 -1.04 -7.60 -3.16
C GLU A 99 0.26 -7.97 -3.89
N ALA A 100 0.37 -9.21 -4.38
CA ALA A 100 1.52 -9.63 -5.16
C ALA A 100 1.64 -8.86 -6.49
N ALA A 101 0.51 -8.53 -7.14
CA ALA A 101 0.48 -7.75 -8.37
C ALA A 101 0.87 -6.27 -8.17
N LEU A 102 0.62 -5.70 -6.98
CA LEU A 102 1.07 -4.34 -6.64
C LEU A 102 2.58 -4.26 -6.31
N ARG A 103 3.21 -5.39 -5.96
CA ARG A 103 4.61 -5.40 -5.48
C ARG A 103 5.61 -4.76 -6.45
N PRO A 104 5.56 -4.98 -7.78
CA PRO A 104 6.52 -4.37 -8.70
C PRO A 104 6.50 -2.84 -8.65
N ILE A 105 5.31 -2.22 -8.71
CA ILE A 105 5.18 -0.77 -8.64
C ILE A 105 5.50 -0.21 -7.25
N MET A 106 5.28 -0.99 -6.19
CA MET A 106 5.75 -0.62 -4.84
C MET A 106 7.27 -0.53 -4.77
N MET A 107 7.98 -1.44 -5.44
CA MET A 107 9.44 -1.43 -5.49
C MET A 107 9.96 -0.25 -6.33
N GLU A 108 9.29 0.09 -7.42
CA GLU A 108 9.63 1.27 -8.23
C GLU A 108 9.41 2.57 -7.46
N ALA A 109 8.36 2.65 -6.64
CA ALA A 109 8.10 3.78 -5.76
C ALA A 109 8.93 3.78 -4.46
N ALA A 110 9.71 2.73 -4.18
CA ALA A 110 10.36 2.57 -2.88
C ALA A 110 11.44 3.61 -2.61
N GLU A 111 12.31 3.89 -3.58
CA GLU A 111 13.38 4.90 -3.46
C GLU A 111 12.83 6.30 -3.18
N PRO A 112 11.90 6.86 -3.99
CA PRO A 112 11.38 8.19 -3.70
C PRO A 112 10.60 8.28 -2.38
N ILE A 113 9.96 7.19 -1.94
CA ILE A 113 9.28 7.14 -0.63
C ILE A 113 10.31 7.10 0.50
N ALA A 114 11.36 6.28 0.38
CA ALA A 114 12.41 6.15 1.37
C ALA A 114 13.21 7.44 1.53
N GLU A 115 13.55 8.09 0.42
CA GLU A 115 14.21 9.40 0.41
C GLU A 115 13.39 10.42 1.18
N LYS A 116 12.11 10.57 0.84
CA LYS A 116 11.21 11.51 1.52
C LYS A 116 11.04 11.18 3.01
N PHE A 117 10.91 9.91 3.35
CA PHE A 117 10.82 9.47 4.74
C PHE A 117 12.06 9.85 5.53
N TYR A 118 13.24 9.59 4.96
CA TYR A 118 14.52 9.95 5.55
C TYR A 118 14.63 11.45 5.76
N GLU A 119 14.32 12.26 4.74
CA GLU A 119 14.34 13.72 4.83
C GLU A 119 13.39 14.24 5.94
N GLU A 120 12.15 13.74 5.99
CA GLU A 120 11.19 14.14 7.02
C GLU A 120 11.67 13.75 8.43
N LEU A 121 12.24 12.54 8.59
CA LEU A 121 12.78 12.07 9.86
C LEU A 121 13.97 12.95 10.30
N THR A 122 14.95 13.19 9.42
CA THR A 122 16.14 13.98 9.79
C THR A 122 15.77 15.43 10.10
N ASN A 123 14.87 16.04 9.33
CA ASN A 123 14.37 17.38 9.63
C ASN A 123 13.74 17.47 11.03
N GLN A 124 12.92 16.48 11.41
CA GLN A 124 12.33 16.45 12.76
C GLN A 124 13.38 16.28 13.87
N LEU A 125 14.41 15.48 13.64
CA LEU A 125 15.49 15.26 14.61
C LEU A 125 16.40 16.50 14.73
N GLU A 126 16.74 17.15 13.62
CA GLU A 126 17.58 18.35 13.56
C GLU A 126 16.93 19.56 14.25
N GLU A 127 15.61 19.70 14.22
CA GLU A 127 14.90 20.78 14.93
C GLU A 127 15.11 20.74 16.46
N LEU A 128 15.62 19.65 17.02
CA LEU A 128 15.66 19.37 18.45
C LEU A 128 17.07 19.33 19.04
N THR A 129 18.10 19.37 18.20
CA THR A 129 19.50 19.34 18.60
C THR A 129 20.24 20.54 18.04
N ASP A 130 21.08 21.16 18.87
CA ASP A 130 22.06 22.16 18.41
C ASP A 130 23.31 21.49 17.80
N ASP A 131 23.49 20.18 18.01
CA ASP A 131 24.59 19.38 17.45
C ASP A 131 24.28 18.88 16.03
N GLU A 132 25.33 18.74 15.22
CA GLU A 132 25.25 18.26 13.83
C GLU A 132 24.84 16.78 13.78
N LEU A 133 23.72 16.49 13.11
CA LEU A 133 23.22 15.15 12.90
C LEU A 133 23.94 14.50 11.71
N PHE A 134 24.73 13.46 11.96
CA PHE A 134 25.38 12.72 10.88
C PHE A 134 24.61 11.43 10.62
N SER A 135 23.89 11.39 9.50
CA SER A 135 23.08 10.24 9.11
C SER A 135 23.13 9.96 7.62
N THR A 136 22.75 8.74 7.24
CA THR A 136 22.61 8.27 5.87
C THR A 136 21.44 7.29 5.77
N TYR A 137 20.93 7.08 4.56
CA TYR A 137 20.04 5.97 4.26
C TYR A 137 20.49 5.23 3.00
N TYR A 138 20.07 3.98 2.88
CA TYR A 138 20.17 3.21 1.64
C TYR A 138 19.08 2.15 1.58
N LEU A 139 18.80 1.67 0.36
CA LEU A 139 17.93 0.53 0.13
C LEU A 139 18.75 -0.77 0.12
N ASP A 140 18.28 -1.78 0.85
CA ASP A 140 18.81 -3.14 0.84
C ASP A 140 17.68 -4.12 0.51
N ASP A 141 17.63 -4.56 -0.75
CA ASP A 141 16.54 -5.34 -1.33
C ASP A 141 15.15 -4.75 -1.00
N GLN A 142 14.47 -5.31 0.00
CA GLN A 142 13.11 -4.94 0.42
C GLN A 142 13.08 -4.14 1.72
N GLN A 143 14.21 -3.56 2.08
CA GLN A 143 14.41 -2.85 3.33
C GLN A 143 14.99 -1.46 3.07
N VAL A 144 14.56 -0.50 3.89
CA VAL A 144 15.21 0.79 4.04
C VAL A 144 16.05 0.72 5.29
N VAL A 145 17.34 1.01 5.17
CA VAL A 145 18.25 1.10 6.30
C VAL A 145 18.59 2.56 6.54
N ILE A 146 18.37 3.02 7.76
CA ILE A 146 18.72 4.38 8.20
C ILE A 146 19.81 4.25 9.25
N GLN A 147 20.96 4.87 9.00
CA GLN A 147 22.11 4.86 9.88
C GLN A 147 22.35 6.26 10.44
N LEU A 148 22.39 6.36 11.75
CA LEU A 148 22.86 7.53 12.48
C LEU A 148 24.24 7.19 13.04
N THR A 149 25.20 8.08 12.82
CA THR A 149 26.60 7.91 13.24
C THR A 149 27.02 8.92 14.31
N ALA A 150 26.30 10.04 14.41
CA ALA A 150 26.39 10.98 15.52
C ALA A 150 25.03 11.69 15.71
N PRO A 151 24.62 11.97 16.95
CA PRO A 151 25.39 11.86 18.21
C PRO A 151 25.52 10.43 18.78
N ILE A 152 24.81 9.47 18.19
CA ILE A 152 24.85 8.05 18.55
C ILE A 152 25.15 7.18 17.32
N ASP A 153 25.71 5.99 17.55
CA ASP A 153 25.67 4.91 16.58
C ASP A 153 24.32 4.17 16.72
N TYR A 154 23.45 4.34 15.73
CA TYR A 154 22.12 3.70 15.70
C TYR A 154 21.74 3.31 14.27
N GLU A 155 21.10 2.15 14.14
CA GLU A 155 20.60 1.64 12.87
C GLU A 155 19.13 1.27 13.00
N GLU A 156 18.29 1.80 12.13
CA GLU A 156 16.90 1.39 11.95
C GLU A 156 16.75 0.65 10.62
N ILE A 157 16.13 -0.52 10.66
CA ILE A 157 15.81 -1.31 9.47
C ILE A 157 14.30 -1.39 9.34
N LEU A 158 13.77 -0.89 8.22
CA LEU A 158 12.34 -0.83 7.93
C LEU A 158 12.03 -1.69 6.70
N ALA A 159 11.02 -2.55 6.77
CA ALA A 159 10.50 -3.20 5.57
C ALA A 159 9.78 -2.17 4.69
N ILE A 160 10.07 -2.15 3.38
CA ILE A 160 9.46 -1.23 2.41
C ILE A 160 7.92 -1.32 2.47
N ASP A 161 7.36 -2.54 2.54
CA ASP A 161 5.92 -2.76 2.66
C ASP A 161 5.32 -2.05 3.88
N THR A 162 6.04 -2.03 5.01
CA THR A 162 5.58 -1.37 6.25
C THR A 162 5.68 0.14 6.12
N LEU A 163 6.82 0.63 5.61
CA LEU A 163 7.06 2.05 5.37
C LEU A 163 5.98 2.65 4.47
N ILE A 164 5.69 2.00 3.35
CA ILE A 164 4.70 2.50 2.39
C ILE A 164 3.31 2.47 3.02
N ARG A 165 2.88 1.35 3.61
CA ARG A 165 1.49 1.22 4.08
C ARG A 165 1.18 2.02 5.34
N ASN A 166 2.16 2.21 6.22
CA ASN A 166 2.00 2.86 7.51
C ASN A 166 2.96 4.05 7.66
N TYR A 167 3.13 4.85 6.61
CA TYR A 167 4.15 5.89 6.53
C TYR A 167 4.22 6.81 7.75
N HIS A 168 3.11 7.46 8.12
CA HIS A 168 3.09 8.42 9.23
C HIS A 168 3.29 7.77 10.60
N ASP A 169 2.67 6.61 10.83
CA ASP A 169 2.85 5.87 12.08
C ASP A 169 4.29 5.37 12.22
N THR A 170 4.88 4.89 11.12
CA THR A 170 6.27 4.45 11.08
C THR A 170 7.21 5.62 11.35
N LEU A 171 6.94 6.80 10.77
CA LEU A 171 7.74 8.01 10.99
C LEU A 171 7.76 8.37 12.47
N GLN A 172 6.57 8.43 13.09
CA GLN A 172 6.43 8.74 14.51
C GLN A 172 7.15 7.71 15.39
N ILE A 173 6.97 6.41 15.11
CA ILE A 173 7.61 5.33 15.88
C ILE A 173 9.13 5.42 15.81
N VAL A 174 9.69 5.62 14.61
CA VAL A 174 11.14 5.69 14.42
C VAL A 174 11.71 6.95 15.08
N TYR A 175 11.04 8.08 14.91
CA TYR A 175 11.37 9.32 15.62
C TYR A 175 11.41 9.11 17.14
N GLU A 176 10.37 8.50 17.73
CA GLU A 176 10.29 8.26 19.18
C GLU A 176 11.37 7.30 19.70
N LYS A 177 11.86 6.38 18.86
CA LYS A 177 13.00 5.51 19.21
C LYS A 177 14.31 6.28 19.28
N ILE A 178 14.54 7.23 18.37
CA ILE A 178 15.81 7.95 18.24
C ILE A 178 15.86 9.16 19.17
N TYR A 179 14.74 9.86 19.33
CA TYR A 179 14.61 11.09 20.10
C TYR A 179 15.28 11.07 21.49
N PRO A 180 15.13 10.02 22.34
CA PRO A 180 15.70 10.01 23.69
C PRO A 180 17.23 10.02 23.76
N TYR A 181 17.89 9.81 22.63
CA TYR A 181 19.35 9.76 22.53
C TYR A 181 19.96 11.05 21.99
N ILE A 182 19.13 11.94 21.45
CA ILE A 182 19.54 13.21 20.83
C ILE A 182 19.31 14.39 21.78
N VAL A 183 18.34 14.30 22.70
CA VAL A 183 18.00 15.34 23.70
C VAL A 183 18.66 15.12 25.06
#